data_AF-A0A0D8BNY7-F1
#
_entry.id   AF-A0A0D8BNY7-F1
#
_cell.length_a   1.000
_cell.length_b   1.000
_cell.length_c   1.000
_cell.angle_alpha   90.00
_cell.angle_beta   90.00
_cell.angle_gamma   90.00
#
_symmetry.space_group_name_H-M   'P 1'
#
loop_
_entity.id
_entity.type
_entity.pdbx_description
1 polymer ?
#
loop_
_entity_poly.entity_id
_entity_poly.type
_entity_poly.pdbx_seq_one_letter_code
_entity_poly.pdbx_strand_id
1 'polypeptide(L)'
;MPAHGRTRPLRADARRNRDQVLDAALRAFSAGGPGVPLEAVARDAGVGIATLYRHFPTREALVEAVYRAELGRLCDAAPALLGRLPPAAAVRAWMDAFLDYTTAKRGMADALRAVIASGSDPFAHTRERMVAAVTSLLAAGAAAGTVRADVDPVDVLTGLAGVTLAAGEPAQRAQAGRLLDLFMDGLRPRTAPPPAAAR
;
A
#
# COMPACT_ATOMS: atom_id res chain seq x y z
N MET A 1 44.53 21.34 -6.28
CA MET A 1 43.21 21.71 -5.72
C MET A 1 42.12 20.97 -6.50
N PRO A 2 41.57 19.83 -6.05
CA PRO A 2 40.52 19.16 -6.80
C PRO A 2 39.14 19.72 -6.40
N ALA A 3 38.40 20.20 -7.41
CA ALA A 3 37.02 20.61 -7.29
C ALA A 3 36.10 19.38 -7.15
N HIS A 4 35.35 19.32 -6.06
CA HIS A 4 34.30 18.32 -5.84
C HIS A 4 33.01 18.76 -6.54
N GLY A 5 32.72 18.16 -7.70
CA GLY A 5 31.46 18.34 -8.41
C GLY A 5 30.28 17.80 -7.58
N ARG A 6 29.35 18.68 -7.24
CA ARG A 6 28.06 18.36 -6.60
C ARG A 6 27.14 17.62 -7.58
N THR A 7 27.31 16.30 -7.73
CA THR A 7 26.45 15.46 -8.60
C THR A 7 25.28 14.80 -7.85
N ARG A 8 25.00 15.23 -6.61
CA ARG A 8 23.98 14.66 -5.70
C ARG A 8 22.66 15.48 -5.49
N PRO A 9 22.46 16.72 -6.00
CA PRO A 9 21.15 17.42 -5.89
C PRO A 9 20.10 16.99 -6.93
N LEU A 10 20.49 16.86 -8.21
CA LEU A 10 19.54 16.71 -9.32
C LEU A 10 18.68 15.44 -9.28
N ARG A 11 19.21 14.34 -8.75
CA ARG A 11 18.47 13.06 -8.62
C ARG A 11 17.43 13.11 -7.50
N ALA A 12 17.68 13.87 -6.44
CA ALA A 12 16.73 14.03 -5.34
C ALA A 12 15.55 14.91 -5.78
N ASP A 13 15.82 15.97 -6.54
CA ASP A 13 14.77 16.84 -7.08
C ASP A 13 13.93 16.13 -8.14
N ALA A 14 14.54 15.35 -9.04
CA ALA A 14 13.80 14.54 -10.01
C ALA A 14 12.90 13.47 -9.35
N ARG A 15 13.35 12.88 -8.25
CA ARG A 15 12.52 11.94 -7.46
C ARG A 15 11.35 12.64 -6.78
N ARG A 16 11.60 13.77 -6.10
CA ARG A 16 10.54 14.58 -5.47
C ARG A 16 9.48 15.04 -6.47
N ASN A 17 9.91 15.50 -7.65
CA ASN A 17 8.98 15.90 -8.70
C ASN A 17 8.15 14.71 -9.19
N ARG A 18 8.75 13.52 -9.31
CA ARG A 18 8.00 12.30 -9.67
C ARG A 18 6.98 11.94 -8.59
N ASP A 19 7.37 11.98 -7.31
CA ASP A 19 6.47 11.64 -6.20
C ASP A 19 5.29 12.62 -6.12
N GLN A 20 5.53 13.92 -6.32
CA GLN A 20 4.47 14.93 -6.39
C GLN A 20 3.47 14.66 -7.54
N VAL A 21 3.97 14.26 -8.71
CA VAL A 21 3.10 13.88 -9.83
C VAL A 21 2.26 12.64 -9.50
N LEU A 22 2.86 11.63 -8.89
CA LEU A 22 2.16 10.40 -8.52
C LEU A 22 1.10 10.67 -7.44
N ASP A 23 1.38 11.53 -6.47
CA ASP A 23 0.43 11.94 -5.43
C ASP A 23 -0.74 12.75 -6.00
N ALA A 24 -0.47 13.69 -6.90
CA ALA A 24 -1.53 14.45 -7.58
C ALA A 24 -2.39 13.54 -8.46
N ALA A 25 -1.77 12.63 -9.20
CA ALA A 25 -2.45 11.67 -10.05
C ALA A 25 -3.30 10.67 -9.23
N LEU A 26 -2.81 10.21 -8.07
CA LEU A 26 -3.58 9.37 -7.15
C LEU A 26 -4.88 10.07 -6.71
N ARG A 27 -4.77 11.31 -6.21
CA ARG A 27 -5.95 12.08 -5.79
C ARG A 27 -6.94 12.28 -6.94
N ALA A 28 -6.42 12.64 -8.11
CA ALA A 28 -7.20 12.81 -9.32
C ALA A 28 -7.97 11.53 -9.69
N PHE A 29 -7.28 10.41 -9.89
CA PHE A 29 -7.90 9.18 -10.36
C PHE A 29 -8.81 8.53 -9.31
N SER A 30 -8.48 8.63 -8.03
CA SER A 30 -9.34 8.10 -6.96
C SER A 30 -10.65 8.89 -6.78
N ALA A 31 -10.69 10.17 -7.15
CA ALA A 31 -11.87 11.03 -6.99
C ALA A 31 -12.68 11.24 -8.28
N GLY A 32 -12.01 11.37 -9.44
CA GLY A 32 -12.61 11.76 -10.71
C GLY A 32 -12.64 10.68 -11.79
N GLY A 33 -12.14 9.47 -11.49
CA GLY A 33 -12.16 8.34 -12.42
C GLY A 33 -11.29 8.55 -13.68
N PRO A 34 -11.56 7.82 -14.78
CA PRO A 34 -10.69 7.76 -15.95
C PRO A 34 -10.72 9.06 -16.78
N GLY A 35 -11.73 9.92 -16.61
CA GLY A 35 -11.94 11.14 -17.38
C GLY A 35 -11.13 12.36 -16.93
N VAL A 36 -10.32 12.25 -15.86
CA VAL A 36 -9.61 13.42 -15.32
C VAL A 36 -8.58 13.95 -16.31
N PRO A 37 -8.61 15.23 -16.71
CA PRO A 37 -7.62 15.80 -17.62
C PRO A 37 -6.21 15.78 -17.03
N LEU A 38 -5.21 15.34 -17.80
CA LEU A 38 -3.82 15.26 -17.35
C LEU A 38 -3.22 16.65 -17.11
N GLU A 39 -3.77 17.68 -17.73
CA GLU A 39 -3.45 19.09 -17.49
C GLU A 39 -3.79 19.52 -16.06
N ALA A 40 -4.88 19.00 -15.49
CA ALA A 40 -5.21 19.26 -14.08
C ALA A 40 -4.21 18.56 -13.16
N VAL A 41 -3.85 17.31 -13.46
CA VAL A 41 -2.81 16.57 -12.71
C VAL A 41 -1.47 17.29 -12.75
N ALA A 42 -1.03 17.76 -13.92
CA ALA A 42 0.23 18.49 -14.08
C ALA A 42 0.23 19.80 -13.27
N ARG A 43 -0.88 20.55 -13.33
CA ARG A 43 -1.07 21.79 -12.56
C ARG A 43 -1.00 21.53 -11.06
N ASP A 44 -1.72 20.52 -10.57
CA ASP A 44 -1.76 20.17 -9.15
C ASP A 44 -0.42 19.63 -8.63
N ALA A 45 0.36 18.99 -9.51
CA ALA A 45 1.71 18.55 -9.22
C ALA A 45 2.78 19.65 -9.37
N GLY A 46 2.41 20.85 -9.83
CA GLY A 46 3.36 21.95 -10.07
C GLY A 46 4.36 21.69 -11.20
N VAL A 47 4.03 20.81 -12.16
CA VAL A 47 4.90 20.48 -13.30
C VAL A 47 4.28 20.92 -14.62
N GLY A 48 5.13 21.20 -15.62
CA GLY A 48 4.66 21.44 -16.99
C GLY A 48 4.08 20.16 -17.62
N ILE A 49 3.04 20.28 -18.44
CA ILE A 49 2.39 19.15 -19.12
C ILE A 49 3.38 18.36 -20.01
N ALA A 50 4.34 19.04 -20.65
CA ALA A 50 5.40 18.40 -21.42
C ALA A 50 6.32 17.53 -20.55
N THR A 51 6.59 17.95 -19.30
CA THR A 51 7.38 17.16 -18.34
C THR A 51 6.61 15.92 -17.90
N LEU A 52 5.29 16.04 -17.67
CA LEU A 52 4.45 14.90 -17.35
C LEU A 52 4.47 13.87 -18.48
N TYR A 53 4.22 14.28 -19.73
CA TYR A 53 4.26 13.36 -20.88
C TYR A 53 5.64 12.74 -21.13
N ARG A 54 6.74 13.47 -20.84
CA ARG A 54 8.09 12.91 -20.93
C ARG A 54 8.29 11.74 -19.95
N HIS A 55 7.69 11.78 -18.77
CA HIS A 55 7.80 10.73 -17.76
C HIS A 55 6.73 9.64 -17.89
N PHE A 56 5.57 10.01 -18.42
CA PHE A 56 4.39 9.16 -18.57
C PHE A 56 3.78 9.42 -19.95
N PRO A 57 4.26 8.70 -20.99
CA PRO A 57 3.86 8.96 -22.37
C PRO A 57 2.36 8.81 -22.63
N THR A 58 1.68 8.01 -21.82
CA THR A 58 0.23 7.76 -21.89
C THR A 58 -0.43 7.90 -20.53
N ARG A 59 -1.76 8.06 -20.54
CA ARG A 59 -2.57 8.03 -19.32
C ARG A 59 -2.40 6.70 -18.59
N GLU A 60 -2.42 5.60 -19.33
CA GLU A 60 -2.28 4.24 -18.82
C GLU A 60 -0.93 4.06 -18.11
N ALA A 61 0.15 4.60 -18.69
CA ALA A 61 1.47 4.58 -18.06
C ALA A 61 1.50 5.37 -16.74
N LEU A 62 0.78 6.50 -16.65
CA LEU A 62 0.64 7.24 -15.40
C LEU A 62 -0.18 6.45 -14.36
N VAL A 63 -1.31 5.88 -14.76
CA VAL A 63 -2.18 5.07 -13.88
C VAL A 63 -1.44 3.85 -13.34
N GLU A 64 -0.71 3.13 -14.19
CA GLU A 64 0.12 2.00 -13.78
C GLU A 64 1.21 2.46 -12.80
N ALA A 65 1.89 3.57 -13.09
CA ALA A 65 2.93 4.09 -12.21
C ALA A 65 2.38 4.51 -10.84
N VAL A 66 1.19 5.12 -10.78
CA VAL A 66 0.50 5.45 -9.53
C VAL A 66 0.21 4.18 -8.75
N TYR A 67 -0.38 3.17 -9.39
CA TYR A 67 -0.68 1.90 -8.75
C TYR A 67 0.57 1.21 -8.17
N ARG A 68 1.66 1.16 -8.95
CA ARG A 68 2.93 0.56 -8.51
C ARG A 68 3.58 1.34 -7.36
N ALA A 69 3.43 2.66 -7.36
CA ALA A 69 3.90 3.50 -6.26
C ALA A 69 3.10 3.26 -4.98
N GLU A 70 1.77 3.16 -5.07
CA GLU A 70 0.90 2.82 -3.94
C GLU A 70 1.23 1.45 -3.33
N LEU A 71 1.37 0.44 -4.18
CA LEU A 71 1.82 -0.88 -3.74
C LEU A 71 3.21 -0.80 -3.07
N GLY A 72 4.12 0.01 -3.64
CA GLY A 72 5.43 0.27 -3.07
C GLY A 72 5.34 0.83 -1.66
N ARG A 73 4.58 1.90 -1.48
CA ARG A 73 4.34 2.53 -0.17
C ARG A 73 3.80 1.53 0.86
N LEU A 74 2.83 0.71 0.47
CA LEU A 74 2.26 -0.31 1.36
C LEU A 74 3.28 -1.37 1.76
N CYS A 75 4.04 -1.91 0.81
CA CYS A 75 5.04 -2.93 1.10
C CYS A 75 6.21 -2.38 1.94
N ASP A 76 6.68 -1.17 1.62
CA ASP A 76 7.79 -0.51 2.32
C ASP A 76 7.37 0.01 3.71
N ALA A 77 6.06 0.14 3.96
CA ALA A 77 5.55 0.49 5.28
C ALA A 77 5.89 -0.57 6.34
N ALA A 78 5.97 -1.86 5.97
CA ALA A 78 6.25 -2.94 6.92
C ALA A 78 7.58 -2.76 7.69
N PRO A 79 8.75 -2.65 7.03
CA PRO A 79 10.01 -2.40 7.74
C PRO A 79 10.03 -1.04 8.45
N ALA A 80 9.42 0.00 7.87
CA ALA A 80 9.35 1.33 8.50
C ALA A 80 8.51 1.33 9.78
N LEU A 81 7.42 0.56 9.83
CA LEU A 81 6.56 0.36 10.98
C LEU A 81 7.28 -0.42 12.08
N LEU A 82 7.96 -1.51 11.73
CA LEU A 82 8.74 -2.31 12.67
C LEU A 82 9.91 -1.52 13.28
N GLY A 83 10.47 -0.55 12.56
CA GLY A 83 11.51 0.33 13.09
C GLY A 83 11.04 1.35 14.13
N ARG A 84 9.72 1.57 14.29
CA ARG A 84 9.17 2.63 15.16
C ARG A 84 8.07 2.18 16.12
N LEU A 85 7.47 1.01 15.92
CA LEU A 85 6.38 0.47 16.74
C LEU A 85 6.72 -0.92 17.27
N PRO A 86 6.17 -1.32 18.42
CA PRO A 86 6.12 -2.72 18.82
C PRO A 86 5.50 -3.60 17.72
N PRO A 87 5.95 -4.85 17.51
CA PRO A 87 5.54 -5.66 16.36
C PRO A 87 4.02 -5.84 16.17
N ALA A 88 3.26 -6.12 17.24
CA ALA A 88 1.80 -6.20 17.15
C ALA A 88 1.15 -4.87 16.71
N ALA A 89 1.66 -3.73 17.18
CA ALA A 89 1.20 -2.42 16.75
C ALA A 89 1.62 -2.10 15.31
N ALA A 90 2.79 -2.56 14.87
CA ALA A 90 3.24 -2.46 13.48
C ALA A 90 2.32 -3.25 12.53
N VAL A 91 1.96 -4.49 12.89
CA VAL A 91 0.99 -5.31 12.16
C VAL A 91 -0.34 -4.56 12.02
N ARG A 92 -0.89 -4.06 13.13
CA ARG A 92 -2.17 -3.37 13.12
C ARG A 92 -2.15 -2.10 12.28
N ALA A 93 -1.11 -1.27 12.40
CA ALA A 93 -0.98 -0.06 11.59
C ALA A 93 -0.72 -0.38 10.11
N TRP A 94 -0.09 -1.50 9.79
CA TRP A 94 0.03 -1.97 8.40
C TRP A 94 -1.35 -2.36 7.82
N MET A 95 -2.25 -2.91 8.62
CA MET A 95 -3.64 -3.19 8.19
C MET A 95 -4.40 -1.91 7.82
N ASP A 96 -4.17 -0.79 8.53
CA ASP A 96 -4.76 0.51 8.15
C ASP A 96 -4.22 0.97 6.79
N ALA A 97 -2.91 0.85 6.57
CA ALA A 97 -2.28 1.18 5.29
C ALA A 97 -2.81 0.28 4.16
N PHE A 98 -3.07 -1.00 4.44
CA PHE A 98 -3.69 -1.92 3.48
C PHE A 98 -5.11 -1.45 3.12
N LEU A 99 -5.91 -1.04 4.10
CA LEU A 99 -7.25 -0.50 3.87
C LEU A 99 -7.19 0.75 2.98
N ASP A 100 -6.31 1.71 3.28
CA ASP A 100 -6.10 2.91 2.47
C ASP A 100 -5.73 2.59 1.02
N TYR A 101 -4.78 1.69 0.83
CA TYR A 101 -4.37 1.20 -0.48
C TYR A 101 -5.55 0.59 -1.26
N THR A 102 -6.38 -0.24 -0.61
CA THR A 102 -7.53 -0.85 -1.30
C THR A 102 -8.64 0.15 -1.63
N THR A 103 -8.88 1.15 -0.78
CA THR A 103 -9.81 2.25 -1.06
C THR A 103 -9.32 3.08 -2.25
N ALA A 104 -8.05 3.45 -2.29
CA ALA A 104 -7.46 4.17 -3.41
C ALA A 104 -7.54 3.36 -4.72
N LYS A 105 -7.18 2.06 -4.66
CA LYS A 105 -7.31 1.12 -5.79
C LYS A 105 -8.73 1.04 -6.32
N ARG A 106 -9.75 1.03 -5.44
CA ARG A 106 -11.16 1.01 -5.83
C ARG A 106 -11.56 2.27 -6.57
N GLY A 107 -11.16 3.45 -6.09
CA GLY A 107 -11.40 4.72 -6.78
C GLY A 107 -10.76 4.74 -8.19
N MET A 108 -9.63 4.06 -8.35
CA MET A 108 -8.94 3.92 -9.64
C MET A 108 -9.44 2.78 -10.53
N ALA A 109 -10.50 2.05 -10.15
CA ALA A 109 -10.86 0.78 -10.81
C ALA A 109 -11.07 0.91 -12.33
N ASP A 110 -11.77 1.95 -12.79
CA ASP A 110 -11.99 2.17 -14.22
C ASP A 110 -10.71 2.52 -14.98
N ALA A 111 -9.84 3.34 -14.38
CA ALA A 111 -8.54 3.66 -14.95
C ALA A 111 -7.65 2.42 -15.06
N LEU A 112 -7.66 1.55 -14.04
CA LEU A 112 -6.94 0.27 -14.05
C LEU A 112 -7.50 -0.70 -15.10
N ARG A 113 -8.83 -0.73 -15.32
CA ARG A 113 -9.43 -1.52 -16.41
C ARG A 113 -8.92 -1.07 -17.78
N ALA A 114 -8.76 0.24 -18.00
CA ALA A 114 -8.18 0.76 -19.23
C ALA A 114 -6.71 0.33 -19.43
N VAL A 115 -5.91 0.32 -18.35
CA VAL A 115 -4.53 -0.21 -18.40
C VAL A 115 -4.52 -1.68 -18.85
N ILE A 116 -5.38 -2.51 -18.27
CA ILE A 116 -5.48 -3.94 -18.64
C ILE A 116 -5.93 -4.09 -20.10
N ALA A 117 -6.90 -3.29 -20.54
CA ALA A 117 -7.36 -3.29 -21.92
C ALA A 117 -6.27 -2.86 -22.92
N SER A 118 -5.27 -2.10 -22.48
CA SER A 118 -4.09 -1.73 -23.27
C SER A 118 -3.03 -2.84 -23.38
N GLY A 119 -3.24 -3.98 -22.71
CA GLY A 119 -2.36 -5.15 -22.74
C GLY A 119 -1.29 -5.18 -21.64
N SER A 120 -1.31 -4.22 -20.71
CA SER A 120 -0.38 -4.17 -19.57
C SER A 120 -0.94 -4.90 -18.35
N ASP A 121 -0.09 -5.56 -17.56
CA ASP A 121 -0.46 -6.13 -16.27
C ASP A 121 0.04 -5.23 -15.11
N PRO A 122 -0.80 -4.30 -14.62
CA PRO A 122 -0.41 -3.44 -13.49
C PRO A 122 -0.20 -4.26 -12.21
N PHE A 123 -0.80 -5.45 -12.10
CA PHE A 123 -0.82 -6.26 -10.90
C PHE A 123 0.35 -7.24 -10.80
N ALA A 124 1.21 -7.31 -11.81
CA ALA A 124 2.40 -8.17 -11.81
C ALA A 124 3.21 -8.01 -10.51
N HIS A 125 3.53 -9.13 -9.85
CA HIS A 125 4.26 -9.24 -8.57
C HIS A 125 3.57 -8.64 -7.33
N THR A 126 2.33 -8.12 -7.46
CA THR A 126 1.63 -7.51 -6.31
C THR A 126 1.44 -8.50 -5.18
N ARG A 127 0.97 -9.72 -5.50
CA ARG A 127 0.75 -10.77 -4.51
C ARG A 127 2.03 -11.12 -3.76
N GLU A 128 3.11 -11.39 -4.49
CA GLU A 128 4.41 -11.77 -3.92
C GLU A 128 4.94 -10.71 -2.96
N ARG A 129 4.88 -9.44 -3.36
CA ARG A 129 5.34 -8.32 -2.52
C ARG A 129 4.51 -8.12 -1.27
N MET A 130 3.18 -8.25 -1.36
CA MET A 130 2.30 -8.16 -0.19
C MET A 130 2.52 -9.33 0.76
N VAL A 131 2.69 -10.55 0.23
CA VAL A 131 3.01 -11.73 1.05
C VAL A 131 4.34 -11.51 1.79
N ALA A 132 5.39 -11.06 1.10
CA ALA A 132 6.68 -10.78 1.74
C ALA A 132 6.58 -9.75 2.88
N ALA A 133 5.81 -8.67 2.68
CA ALA A 133 5.58 -7.66 3.70
C ALA A 133 4.88 -8.25 4.95
N VAL A 134 3.79 -8.98 4.75
CA VAL A 134 3.05 -9.64 5.85
C VAL A 134 3.91 -10.68 6.56
N THR A 135 4.66 -11.51 5.82
CA THR A 135 5.58 -12.48 6.40
C THR A 135 6.58 -11.81 7.35
N SER A 136 7.16 -10.67 6.95
CA SER A 136 8.11 -9.95 7.82
C SER A 136 7.47 -9.44 9.12
N LEU A 137 6.23 -8.93 9.04
CA LEU A 137 5.48 -8.42 10.18
C LEU A 137 5.08 -9.55 11.14
N LEU A 138 4.57 -10.67 10.61
CA LEU A 138 4.19 -11.84 11.40
C LEU A 138 5.42 -12.48 12.06
N ALA A 139 6.54 -12.61 11.35
CA ALA A 139 7.78 -13.16 11.89
C ALA A 139 8.31 -12.30 13.06
N ALA A 140 8.31 -10.98 12.92
CA ALA A 140 8.70 -10.07 14.01
C ALA A 140 7.73 -10.16 15.21
N GLY A 141 6.43 -10.26 14.93
CA GLY A 141 5.40 -10.45 15.95
C GLY A 141 5.57 -11.75 16.75
N ALA A 142 5.85 -12.85 16.05
CA ALA A 142 6.10 -14.16 16.62
C ALA A 142 7.39 -14.18 17.45
N ALA A 143 8.48 -13.61 16.93
CA ALA A 143 9.74 -13.49 17.66
C ALA A 143 9.61 -12.68 18.97
N ALA A 144 8.75 -11.66 18.97
CA ALA A 144 8.44 -10.87 20.16
C ALA A 144 7.37 -11.51 21.07
N GLY A 145 6.79 -12.66 20.71
CA GLY A 145 5.72 -13.30 21.46
C GLY A 145 4.43 -12.47 21.52
N THR A 146 4.21 -11.56 20.57
CA THR A 146 3.03 -10.66 20.52
C THR A 146 2.03 -11.04 19.44
N VAL A 147 2.42 -11.97 18.56
CA VAL A 147 1.59 -12.57 17.50
C VAL A 147 1.83 -14.08 17.52
N ARG A 148 0.78 -14.88 17.29
CA ARG A 148 0.90 -16.34 17.20
C ARG A 148 1.71 -16.76 15.96
N ALA A 149 2.50 -17.84 16.08
CA ALA A 149 3.46 -18.25 15.05
C ALA A 149 2.90 -19.23 13.99
N ASP A 150 1.65 -19.67 14.14
CA ASP A 150 1.00 -20.72 13.36
C ASP A 150 -0.01 -20.17 12.34
N VAL A 151 0.21 -18.94 11.86
CA VAL A 151 -0.67 -18.26 10.89
C VAL A 151 0.04 -18.10 9.55
N ASP A 152 -0.64 -18.51 8.47
CA ASP A 152 -0.15 -18.32 7.11
C ASP A 152 -0.32 -16.84 6.68
N PRO A 153 0.73 -16.18 6.14
CA PRO A 153 0.64 -14.82 5.60
C PRO A 153 -0.45 -14.64 4.53
N VAL A 154 -0.73 -15.68 3.73
CA VAL A 154 -1.75 -15.67 2.69
C VAL A 154 -3.15 -15.62 3.29
N ASP A 155 -3.39 -16.31 4.40
CA ASP A 155 -4.67 -16.27 5.12
C ASP A 155 -4.91 -14.89 5.72
N VAL A 156 -3.85 -14.22 6.20
CA VAL A 156 -3.91 -12.84 6.66
C VAL A 156 -4.33 -11.91 5.54
N LEU A 157 -3.68 -11.96 4.39
CA LEU A 157 -4.07 -11.14 3.24
C LEU A 157 -5.50 -11.41 2.77
N THR A 158 -5.93 -12.68 2.81
CA THR A 158 -7.28 -13.09 2.42
C THR A 158 -8.33 -12.54 3.40
N GLY A 159 -8.06 -12.62 4.71
CA GLY A 159 -8.91 -12.03 5.75
C GLY A 159 -9.03 -10.51 5.59
N LEU A 160 -7.91 -9.82 5.37
CA LEU A 160 -7.91 -8.38 5.12
C LEU A 160 -8.69 -8.03 3.84
N ALA A 161 -8.51 -8.78 2.75
CA ALA A 161 -9.30 -8.60 1.54
C ALA A 161 -10.81 -8.77 1.82
N GLY A 162 -11.20 -9.75 2.62
CA GLY A 162 -12.59 -9.93 3.08
C GLY A 162 -13.14 -8.72 3.83
N VAL A 163 -12.36 -8.12 4.74
CA VAL A 163 -12.75 -6.87 5.44
C VAL A 163 -12.93 -5.73 4.44
N THR A 164 -12.02 -5.57 3.47
CA THR A 164 -12.14 -4.50 2.46
C THR A 164 -13.34 -4.71 1.53
N LEU A 165 -13.71 -5.95 1.24
CA LEU A 165 -14.92 -6.29 0.48
C LEU A 165 -16.19 -5.97 1.26
N ALA A 166 -16.23 -6.29 2.56
CA ALA A 166 -17.41 -6.12 3.40
C ALA A 166 -17.60 -4.68 3.91
N ALA A 167 -16.52 -3.95 4.17
CA ALA A 167 -16.53 -2.66 4.85
C ALA A 167 -15.54 -1.62 4.28
N GLY A 168 -15.12 -1.75 3.02
CA GLY A 168 -14.09 -0.88 2.43
C GLY A 168 -14.54 0.49 1.94
N GLU A 169 -15.84 0.80 2.00
CA GLU A 169 -16.34 2.13 1.61
C GLU A 169 -15.93 3.20 2.63
N PRO A 170 -15.70 4.47 2.22
CA PRO A 170 -15.33 5.54 3.14
C PRO A 170 -16.31 5.71 4.31
N ALA A 171 -17.62 5.55 4.06
CA ALA A 171 -18.65 5.62 5.09
C ALA A 171 -18.57 4.46 6.12
N GLN A 172 -17.94 3.34 5.76
CA GLN A 172 -17.80 2.15 6.59
C GLN A 172 -16.45 2.08 7.32
N ARG A 173 -15.61 3.13 7.22
CA ARG A 173 -14.26 3.20 7.80
C ARG A 173 -14.21 2.78 9.27
N ALA A 174 -15.16 3.25 10.07
CA ALA A 174 -15.24 2.90 11.48
C ALA A 174 -15.55 1.41 11.72
N GLN A 175 -16.38 0.80 10.86
CA GLN A 175 -16.66 -0.64 10.93
C GLN A 175 -15.44 -1.46 10.50
N ALA A 176 -14.75 -1.07 9.42
CA ALA A 176 -13.52 -1.70 9.00
C ALA A 176 -12.46 -1.68 10.11
N GLY A 177 -12.26 -0.55 10.78
CA GLY A 177 -11.35 -0.44 11.93
C GLY A 177 -11.65 -1.47 13.02
N ARG A 178 -12.92 -1.58 13.44
CA ARG A 178 -13.33 -2.58 14.45
C ARG A 178 -13.12 -4.02 13.97
N LEU A 179 -13.35 -4.31 12.68
CA LEU A 179 -13.10 -5.64 12.11
C LEU A 179 -11.60 -5.97 12.07
N LEU A 180 -10.75 -4.99 11.77
CA LEU A 180 -9.30 -5.14 11.84
C LEU A 180 -8.80 -5.34 13.27
N ASP A 181 -9.42 -4.67 14.26
CA ASP A 181 -9.11 -4.90 15.67
C ASP A 181 -9.48 -6.33 16.11
N LEU A 182 -10.67 -6.81 15.73
CA LEU A 182 -11.09 -8.19 15.97
C LEU A 182 -10.15 -9.20 15.29
N PHE A 183 -9.74 -8.91 14.06
CA PHE A 183 -8.79 -9.73 13.32
C PHE A 183 -7.44 -9.77 14.03
N MET A 184 -6.93 -8.63 14.50
CA MET A 184 -5.70 -8.52 15.27
C MET A 184 -5.79 -9.27 16.61
N ASP A 185 -6.93 -9.24 17.29
CA ASP A 185 -7.17 -10.01 18.51
C ASP A 185 -7.05 -11.53 18.25
N GLY A 186 -7.55 -12.01 17.11
CA GLY A 186 -7.38 -13.41 16.67
C GLY A 186 -5.94 -13.81 16.33
N LEU A 187 -5.08 -12.83 16.05
CA LEU A 187 -3.65 -13.03 15.81
C LEU A 187 -2.81 -13.00 17.09
N ARG A 188 -3.38 -12.61 18.24
CA ARG A 188 -2.64 -12.63 19.51
C ARG A 188 -2.26 -14.06 19.91
N PRO A 189 -1.19 -14.24 20.71
CA PRO A 189 -0.80 -15.54 21.21
C PRO A 189 -1.98 -16.20 21.92
N ARG A 190 -2.27 -17.45 21.57
CA ARG A 190 -3.22 -18.25 22.33
C ARG A 190 -2.53 -18.67 23.61
N THR A 191 -3.00 -18.20 24.76
CA THR A 191 -2.68 -18.88 26.02
C THR A 191 -3.20 -20.30 25.90
N ALA A 192 -2.31 -21.29 25.87
CA ALA A 192 -2.72 -22.68 25.95
C ALA A 192 -3.59 -22.85 27.20
N PRO A 193 -4.74 -23.56 27.12
CA PRO A 193 -5.44 -23.98 28.33
C PRO A 193 -4.44 -24.75 29.21
N PRO A 194 -4.43 -24.57 30.54
CA PRO A 194 -3.62 -25.42 31.40
C PRO A 194 -3.94 -26.89 31.07
N PRO A 195 -2.93 -27.78 31.01
CA PRO A 195 -3.17 -29.18 30.73
C PRO A 195 -4.24 -29.68 31.70
N ALA A 196 -5.29 -30.30 31.15
CA ALA A 196 -6.34 -30.88 31.97
C ALA A 196 -5.68 -31.80 32.99
N ALA A 197 -5.84 -31.49 34.28
CA ALA A 197 -5.31 -32.32 35.35
C ALA A 197 -5.84 -33.74 35.13
N ALA A 198 -4.92 -34.69 34.90
CA ALA A 198 -5.24 -36.09 34.77
C ALA A 198 -6.02 -36.51 36.04
N ARG A 199 -7.26 -36.95 35.84
CA ARG A 199 -8.06 -37.61 36.87
C ARG A 199 -7.78 -39.10 36.84
#